data_AF-A0A318JYR1-F1
#
_entry.id   AF-A0A318JYR1-F1
#
_cell.length_a   1.000
_cell.length_b   1.000
_cell.length_c   1.000
_cell.angle_alpha   90.00
_cell.angle_beta   90.00
_cell.angle_gamma   90.00
#
_symmetry.space_group_name_H-M   'P 1'
#
loop_
_entity.id
_entity.type
_entity.pdbx_description
1 polymer ?
#
loop_
_entity_poly.entity_id
_entity_poly.type
_entity_poly.pdbx_seq_one_letter_code
_entity_poly.pdbx_strand_id
1 'polypeptide(L)'
;MSKARSIGYWATTAAVVFVLATGGVADLIQRDDTAGGMIELGYPTYVMTILGFWKVLGAMAIAVPHFPLVKEWAYAGAFFDLTGGLASHFAHGSSVNHLIYTGFFAMCVVASWALRPADRKLGARVFRDYGRTPETTKTSAPPRLASAA
;
A
#
# COMPACT_ATOMS: atom_id res chain seq x y z
N MET A 1 6.15 -16.20 -12.74
CA MET A 1 6.17 -16.49 -11.28
C MET A 1 5.92 -17.96 -11.07
N SER A 2 6.50 -18.57 -10.02
CA SER A 2 6.09 -19.90 -9.60
C SER A 2 4.65 -19.88 -9.08
N LYS A 3 3.90 -20.99 -9.26
CA LYS A 3 2.51 -21.10 -8.80
C LYS A 3 2.38 -20.83 -7.30
N ALA A 4 3.31 -21.35 -6.50
CA ALA A 4 3.37 -21.14 -5.05
C ALA A 4 3.47 -19.65 -4.66
N ARG A 5 4.33 -18.87 -5.34
CA ARG A 5 4.46 -17.43 -5.09
C ARG A 5 3.18 -16.67 -5.43
N SER A 6 2.49 -17.08 -6.50
CA SER A 6 1.21 -16.48 -6.90
C SER A 6 0.12 -16.75 -5.86
N ILE A 7 0.01 -18.01 -5.40
CA ILE A 7 -0.96 -18.38 -4.36
C ILE A 7 -0.69 -17.62 -3.07
N GLY A 8 0.57 -17.59 -2.61
CA GLY A 8 0.94 -16.84 -1.41
C GLY A 8 0.66 -15.34 -1.53
N TYR A 9 0.92 -14.75 -2.70
CA TYR A 9 0.59 -13.35 -2.97
C TYR A 9 -0.91 -13.10 -2.86
N TRP A 10 -1.73 -13.89 -3.54
CA TRP A 10 -3.18 -13.67 -3.54
C TRP A 10 -3.82 -13.96 -2.19
N ALA A 11 -3.34 -14.97 -1.45
CA ALA A 11 -3.80 -15.26 -0.10
C ALA A 11 -3.52 -14.10 0.87
N THR A 12 -2.28 -13.61 0.88
CA THR A 12 -1.88 -12.48 1.74
C THR A 12 -2.54 -11.18 1.30
N THR A 13 -2.66 -10.93 0.00
CA THR A 13 -3.38 -9.75 -0.55
C THR A 13 -4.85 -9.77 -0.14
N ALA A 14 -5.53 -10.91 -0.25
CA ALA A 14 -6.94 -11.03 0.12
C ALA A 14 -7.13 -10.76 1.62
N ALA A 15 -6.26 -11.29 2.48
CA ALA A 15 -6.29 -11.02 3.92
C ALA A 15 -6.09 -9.53 4.22
N VAL A 16 -5.12 -8.88 3.57
CA VAL A 16 -4.83 -7.44 3.75
C VAL A 16 -5.99 -6.57 3.27
N VAL A 17 -6.53 -6.85 2.08
CA VAL A 17 -7.67 -6.10 1.54
C VAL A 17 -8.90 -6.29 2.43
N PHE A 18 -9.14 -7.51 2.92
CA PHE A 18 -10.25 -7.81 3.82
C PHE A 18 -10.15 -7.01 5.13
N VAL A 19 -9.00 -7.05 5.81
CA VAL A 19 -8.84 -6.36 7.10
C VAL A 19 -8.90 -4.84 6.95
N LEU A 20 -8.32 -4.29 5.88
CA LEU A 20 -8.39 -2.84 5.62
C LEU A 20 -9.81 -2.41 5.24
N ALA A 21 -10.50 -3.16 4.38
CA ALA A 21 -11.86 -2.79 3.97
C ALA A 21 -12.85 -2.91 5.13
N THR A 22 -12.85 -4.04 5.84
CA THR A 22 -13.80 -4.28 6.95
C THR A 22 -13.49 -3.41 8.16
N GLY A 23 -12.22 -3.30 8.55
CA GLY A 23 -11.79 -2.39 9.62
C GLY A 23 -12.02 -0.93 9.27
N GLY A 24 -11.76 -0.54 8.02
CA GLY A 24 -12.00 0.82 7.56
C GLY A 24 -13.48 1.20 7.55
N VAL A 25 -14.36 0.30 7.12
CA VAL A 25 -15.82 0.50 7.22
C VAL A 25 -16.26 0.57 8.68
N ALA A 26 -15.76 -0.31 9.55
CA ALA A 26 -16.08 -0.30 10.98
C ALA A 26 -15.67 1.03 11.65
N ASP A 27 -14.52 1.56 11.28
CA ASP A 27 -14.02 2.87 11.75
C ASP A 27 -14.90 4.03 11.23
N LEU A 28 -15.35 3.98 9.97
CA LEU A 28 -16.20 5.00 9.37
C LEU A 28 -17.61 5.05 9.97
N ILE A 29 -18.20 3.88 10.25
CA ILE A 29 -19.51 3.80 10.92
C ILE A 29 -19.40 3.92 12.45
N GLN A 30 -18.19 4.08 12.98
CA GLN A 30 -17.88 4.13 14.41
C GLN A 30 -18.55 3.00 15.19
N ARG A 31 -18.40 1.76 14.70
CA ARG A 31 -19.04 0.58 15.30
C ARG A 31 -18.70 0.49 16.79
N ASP A 32 -19.70 0.29 17.64
CA ASP A 32 -19.59 0.41 19.11
C ASP A 32 -18.37 -0.32 19.71
N ASP A 33 -18.15 -1.59 19.34
CA ASP A 33 -16.97 -2.36 19.81
C ASP A 33 -15.63 -1.71 19.42
N THR A 34 -15.55 -1.17 18.20
CA THR A 34 -14.34 -0.55 17.65
C THR A 34 -14.12 0.83 18.27
N ALA A 35 -15.20 1.58 18.50
CA ALA A 35 -15.15 2.88 19.17
C ALA A 35 -14.73 2.72 20.64
N GLY A 36 -15.28 1.70 21.33
CA GLY A 36 -14.89 1.35 22.69
C GLY A 36 -13.39 1.08 22.80
N GLY A 37 -12.84 0.23 21.92
CA GLY A 37 -11.40 -0.06 21.89
C GLY A 37 -10.54 1.19 21.63
N MET A 38 -10.95 2.08 20.74
CA MET A 38 -10.22 3.34 20.49
C MET A 38 -10.23 4.27 21.70
N ILE A 39 -11.38 4.39 22.39
CA ILE A 39 -11.51 5.20 23.60
C ILE A 39 -10.69 4.61 24.74
N GLU A 40 -10.70 3.29 24.93
CA GLU A 40 -9.86 2.60 25.91
C GLU A 40 -8.37 2.90 25.68
N LEU A 41 -7.92 2.86 24.42
CA LEU A 41 -6.56 3.20 24.03
C LEU A 41 -6.25 4.71 24.17
N GLY A 42 -7.24 5.55 24.47
CA GLY A 42 -7.10 7.00 24.63
C GLY A 42 -7.16 7.80 23.33
N TYR A 43 -7.61 7.19 22.23
CA TYR A 43 -7.77 7.87 20.94
C TYR A 43 -9.13 8.58 20.83
N PRO A 44 -9.15 9.85 20.38
CA PRO A 44 -10.39 10.53 20.05
C PRO A 44 -11.12 9.86 18.88
N THR A 45 -12.46 9.87 18.90
CA THR A 45 -13.30 9.21 17.88
C THR A 45 -13.14 9.78 16.47
N TYR A 46 -12.74 11.05 16.32
CA TYR A 46 -12.46 11.61 14.98
C TYR A 46 -11.29 10.90 14.27
N VAL A 47 -10.36 10.31 15.02
CA VAL A 47 -9.23 9.53 14.48
C VAL A 47 -9.77 8.32 13.72
N MET A 48 -10.87 7.72 14.20
CA MET A 48 -11.52 6.60 13.51
C MET A 48 -11.98 7.01 12.12
N THR A 49 -12.67 8.13 11.98
CA THR A 49 -13.17 8.57 10.67
C THR A 49 -12.02 8.82 9.68
N ILE A 50 -10.91 9.40 10.16
CA ILE A 50 -9.72 9.62 9.33
C ILE A 50 -9.08 8.29 8.93
N LEU A 51 -8.80 7.40 9.90
CA LEU A 51 -8.20 6.09 9.63
C LEU A 51 -9.09 5.23 8.74
N GLY A 52 -10.39 5.22 9.00
CA GLY A 52 -11.37 4.47 8.23
C GLY A 52 -11.39 4.88 6.77
N PHE A 53 -11.39 6.18 6.49
CA PHE A 53 -11.29 6.71 5.14
C PHE A 53 -10.01 6.22 4.43
N TRP A 54 -8.85 6.35 5.10
CA TRP A 54 -7.57 5.92 4.53
C TRP A 54 -7.46 4.40 4.34
N LYS A 55 -8.00 3.59 5.26
CA LYS A 55 -8.03 2.13 5.16
C LYS A 55 -8.83 1.67 3.95
N VAL A 56 -10.01 2.24 3.72
CA VAL A 56 -10.84 1.93 2.55
C VAL A 56 -10.13 2.30 1.24
N LEU A 57 -9.53 3.50 1.17
CA LEU A 57 -8.72 3.90 0.02
C LEU A 57 -7.52 2.96 -0.20
N GLY A 58 -6.83 2.59 0.87
CA GLY A 58 -5.71 1.65 0.84
C GLY A 58 -6.11 0.27 0.32
N ALA A 59 -7.25 -0.26 0.79
CA ALA A 59 -7.80 -1.53 0.32
C ALA A 59 -8.08 -1.51 -1.19
N MET A 60 -8.71 -0.44 -1.69
CA MET A 60 -8.97 -0.25 -3.12
C MET A 60 -7.66 -0.15 -3.92
N ALA A 61 -6.69 0.62 -3.45
CA ALA A 61 -5.40 0.79 -4.12
C ALA A 61 -4.60 -0.52 -4.21
N ILE A 62 -4.64 -1.37 -3.17
CA ILE A 62 -3.97 -2.68 -3.18
C ILE A 62 -4.68 -3.65 -4.14
N ALA A 63 -6.01 -3.65 -4.17
CA ALA A 63 -6.82 -4.52 -5.03
C ALA A 63 -6.64 -4.19 -6.53
N VAL A 64 -6.64 -2.91 -6.89
CA VAL A 64 -6.56 -2.45 -8.29
C VAL A 64 -5.15 -2.66 -8.86
N PRO A 65 -4.98 -3.23 -10.07
CA PRO A 65 -3.65 -3.53 -10.63
C PRO A 65 -2.90 -2.31 -11.18
N HIS A 66 -3.59 -1.22 -11.54
CA HIS A 66 -3.09 -0.21 -12.48
C HIS A 66 -2.21 0.91 -11.89
N PHE A 67 -2.24 1.14 -10.58
CA PHE A 67 -1.60 2.31 -9.96
C PHE A 67 -0.42 1.90 -9.05
N PRO A 68 0.77 1.58 -9.60
CA PRO A 68 1.88 1.04 -8.83
C PRO A 68 2.44 2.03 -7.78
N LEU A 69 2.42 3.34 -8.04
CA LEU A 69 2.88 4.34 -7.06
C LEU A 69 1.95 4.41 -5.84
N VAL A 70 0.64 4.58 -6.11
CA VAL A 70 -0.39 4.63 -5.06
C VAL A 70 -0.41 3.32 -4.26
N LYS A 71 -0.10 2.20 -4.92
CA LYS A 71 0.03 0.89 -4.26
C LYS A 71 1.19 0.85 -3.26
N GLU A 72 2.34 1.43 -3.57
CA GLU A 72 3.42 1.53 -2.57
C GLU A 72 2.99 2.36 -1.36
N TRP A 73 2.29 3.48 -1.59
CA TRP A 73 1.79 4.32 -0.50
C TRP A 73 0.77 3.58 0.36
N ALA A 74 -0.13 2.81 -0.27
CA ALA A 74 -1.11 1.99 0.42
C ALA A 74 -0.44 0.90 1.27
N TYR A 75 0.58 0.22 0.75
CA TYR A 75 1.34 -0.77 1.53
C TYR A 75 2.10 -0.14 2.70
N ALA A 76 2.73 1.02 2.50
CA ALA A 76 3.42 1.73 3.56
C ALA A 76 2.45 2.20 4.66
N GLY A 77 1.33 2.79 4.26
CA GLY A 77 0.27 3.22 5.18
C GLY A 77 -0.30 2.06 5.99
N ALA A 78 -0.63 0.93 5.33
CA ALA A 78 -1.14 -0.26 6.02
C ALA A 78 -0.12 -0.85 7.00
N PHE A 79 1.18 -0.81 6.66
CA PHE A 79 2.23 -1.25 7.56
C PHE A 79 2.31 -0.34 8.80
N PHE A 80 2.29 0.98 8.63
CA PHE A 80 2.32 1.93 9.75
C PHE A 80 1.08 1.85 10.64
N ASP A 81 -0.11 1.72 10.04
CA ASP A 81 -1.37 1.57 10.77
C ASP A 81 -1.36 0.31 11.65
N LEU A 82 -1.01 -0.85 11.08
CA LEU A 82 -1.01 -2.12 11.82
C LEU A 82 0.10 -2.21 12.87
N THR A 83 1.30 -1.71 12.56
CA THR A 83 2.41 -1.69 13.54
C THR A 83 2.21 -0.63 14.62
N GLY A 84 1.61 0.51 14.29
CA GLY A 84 1.16 1.52 15.25
C GLY A 84 0.12 0.97 16.19
N GLY A 85 -0.92 0.31 15.66
CA GLY A 85 -1.94 -0.37 16.46
C GLY A 85 -1.36 -1.44 17.38
N LEU A 86 -0.43 -2.26 16.86
CA LEU A 86 0.29 -3.26 17.66
C LEU A 86 1.07 -2.61 18.82
N ALA A 87 1.80 -1.53 18.53
CA ALA A 87 2.55 -0.79 19.54
C ALA A 87 1.63 -0.17 20.61
N SER A 88 0.49 0.39 20.20
CA SER A 88 -0.49 0.98 21.12
C SER A 88 -1.13 -0.08 22.02
N HIS A 89 -1.51 -1.24 21.48
CA HIS A 89 -2.00 -2.36 22.28
C HIS A 89 -0.95 -2.89 23.25
N PHE A 90 0.31 -2.94 22.84
CA PHE A 90 1.41 -3.35 23.71
C PHE A 90 1.62 -2.35 24.85
N ALA A 91 1.66 -1.05 24.54
CA ALA A 91 1.85 0.01 25.53
C ALA A 91 0.68 0.12 26.51
N HIS A 92 -0.56 -0.09 26.06
CA HIS A 92 -1.75 -0.08 26.89
C HIS A 92 -1.91 -1.36 27.74
N GLY A 93 -1.18 -2.43 27.41
CA GLY A 93 -1.34 -3.73 28.08
C GLY A 93 -2.64 -4.44 27.70
N SER A 94 -3.11 -4.25 26.46
CA SER A 94 -4.31 -4.92 25.92
C SER A 94 -4.15 -6.45 25.90
N SER A 95 -5.26 -7.16 25.74
CA SER A 95 -5.24 -8.63 25.69
C SER A 95 -4.31 -9.17 24.59
N VAL A 96 -3.68 -10.32 24.86
CA VAL A 96 -2.69 -10.92 23.94
C VAL A 96 -3.25 -11.18 22.54
N ASN A 97 -4.57 -11.41 22.44
CA ASN A 97 -5.26 -11.62 21.17
C ASN A 97 -5.15 -10.41 20.25
N HIS A 98 -5.24 -9.18 20.79
CA HIS A 98 -5.07 -7.96 19.98
C HIS A 98 -3.67 -7.89 19.37
N LEU A 99 -2.64 -8.27 20.14
CA LEU A 99 -1.26 -8.31 19.66
C LEU A 99 -1.07 -9.38 18.57
N ILE A 100 -1.66 -10.57 18.76
CA ILE A 100 -1.58 -11.65 17.79
C ILE A 100 -2.25 -11.25 16.47
N TYR A 101 -3.46 -10.71 16.50
CA TYR A 101 -4.19 -10.35 15.28
C TYR A 101 -3.50 -9.20 14.54
N THR A 102 -3.15 -8.11 15.23
CA THR A 102 -2.48 -6.96 14.60
C THR A 102 -1.10 -7.33 14.05
N GLY A 103 -0.31 -8.10 14.79
CA GLY A 103 0.97 -8.62 14.34
C GLY A 103 0.86 -9.57 13.14
N PHE A 104 -0.12 -10.47 13.14
CA PHE A 104 -0.38 -11.38 12.02
C PHE A 104 -0.70 -10.61 10.74
N PHE A 105 -1.62 -9.63 10.80
CA PHE A 105 -1.96 -8.84 9.62
C PHE A 105 -0.81 -7.95 9.16
N ALA A 106 0.01 -7.40 10.07
CA ALA A 106 1.22 -6.66 9.71
C ALA A 106 2.19 -7.56 8.91
N MET A 107 2.36 -8.82 9.33
CA MET A 107 3.15 -9.80 8.59
C MET A 107 2.54 -10.13 7.23
N CYS A 108 1.21 -10.23 7.12
CA CYS A 108 0.53 -10.39 5.83
C CYS A 108 0.78 -9.20 4.89
N VAL A 109 0.81 -7.96 5.39
CA VAL A 109 1.15 -6.76 4.59
C VAL A 109 2.56 -6.89 4.01
N VAL A 110 3.55 -7.22 4.84
CA VAL A 110 4.94 -7.39 4.41
C VAL A 110 5.07 -8.53 3.39
N ALA A 111 4.43 -9.67 3.66
CA ALA A 111 4.43 -10.82 2.77
C ALA A 111 3.77 -10.50 1.41
N SER A 112 2.60 -9.86 1.43
CA SER A 112 1.88 -9.43 0.23
C SER A 112 2.73 -8.48 -0.61
N TRP A 113 3.37 -7.50 0.04
CA TRP A 113 4.25 -6.54 -0.61
C TRP A 113 5.48 -7.21 -1.25
N ALA A 114 6.13 -8.14 -0.54
CA ALA A 114 7.32 -8.85 -1.01
C ALA A 114 7.02 -9.85 -2.15
N LEU A 115 5.86 -10.51 -2.08
CA LEU A 115 5.45 -11.51 -3.07
C LEU A 115 4.90 -10.89 -4.36
N ARG A 116 4.61 -9.59 -4.38
CA ARG A 116 3.92 -8.92 -5.50
C ARG A 116 4.58 -9.15 -6.86
N PRO A 117 3.79 -9.44 -7.91
CA PRO A 117 4.29 -9.66 -9.27
C PRO A 117 4.91 -8.40 -9.89
N ALA A 118 5.75 -8.58 -10.91
CA ALA A 118 6.57 -7.52 -11.52
C ALA A 118 5.74 -6.42 -12.23
N ASP A 119 4.60 -6.79 -12.81
CA ASP A 119 3.61 -5.89 -13.41
C ASP A 119 2.98 -4.92 -12.39
N ARG A 120 2.98 -5.30 -11.11
CA ARG A 120 2.49 -4.48 -10.00
C ARG A 120 3.62 -3.75 -9.25
N LYS A 121 4.82 -3.68 -9.82
CA LYS A 121 5.94 -2.89 -9.30
C LYS A 121 6.09 -1.61 -10.09
N LEU A 122 6.55 -0.55 -9.43
CA LEU A 122 6.95 0.65 -10.13
C LEU A 122 8.11 0.32 -11.08
N GLY A 123 7.95 0.58 -12.38
CA GLY A 123 8.99 0.33 -13.36
C GLY A 123 10.19 1.24 -13.11
N ALA A 124 11.40 0.68 -13.03
CA ALA A 124 12.64 1.44 -12.81
C ALA A 124 12.90 2.55 -13.86
N ARG A 125 12.23 2.50 -15.02
CA ARG A 125 12.28 3.55 -16.04
C ARG A 125 11.60 4.85 -15.60
N VAL A 126 10.52 4.75 -14.80
CA VAL A 126 9.75 5.93 -14.33
C VAL A 126 10.65 6.91 -13.57
N PHE A 127 11.53 6.41 -12.69
CA PHE A 127 12.47 7.27 -11.96
C PHE A 127 13.65 7.73 -12.81
N ARG A 128 14.04 6.96 -13.84
CA ARG A 128 15.17 7.31 -14.72
C ARG A 128 14.85 8.46 -15.66
N ASP A 129 13.61 8.52 -16.12
CA ASP A 129 13.17 9.51 -17.10
C ASP A 129 12.64 10.80 -16.45
N TYR A 130 12.47 10.82 -15.11
CA TYR A 130 11.93 11.97 -14.36
C TYR A 130 12.83 13.23 -14.36
N GLY A 131 14.08 13.12 -14.84
CA GLY A 131 15.02 14.23 -14.96
C GLY A 131 15.67 14.37 -16.33
N ARG A 132 15.28 13.54 -17.31
CA ARG A 132 15.76 13.68 -18.69
C ARG A 132 14.82 14.63 -19.43
N THR A 133 15.27 15.86 -19.67
CA THR A 133 14.64 16.68 -20.71
C THR A 133 14.62 15.86 -22.00
N PRO A 134 13.50 15.85 -22.76
CA PRO A 134 13.46 15.19 -24.05
C PRO A 134 14.60 15.79 -24.87
N GLU A 135 15.59 14.96 -25.19
CA GLU A 135 16.68 15.36 -26.07
C GLU A 135 16.01 15.64 -27.41
N THR A 136 15.74 16.91 -27.69
CA THR A 136 15.21 17.36 -28.97
C THR A 136 16.20 16.87 -29.99
N THR A 137 15.82 15.82 -30.70
CA THR A 137 16.63 15.23 -31.75
C THR A 137 16.93 16.35 -32.74
N LYS A 138 18.17 16.87 -32.68
CA LYS A 138 18.68 17.76 -33.73
C LYS A 138 18.76 16.90 -34.99
N THR A 139 17.67 16.91 -35.76
CA THR A 139 17.72 16.54 -37.17
C THR A 139 18.49 17.64 -37.89
N SER A 140 19.81 17.62 -37.79
CA SER A 140 20.69 18.25 -38.77
C SER A 140 21.11 17.18 -39.76
N ALA A 141 20.26 16.95 -40.77
CA ALA A 141 20.67 16.20 -41.95
C ALA A 141 21.86 16.93 -42.61
N PRO A 142 22.93 16.24 -43.02
CA PRO A 142 24.01 16.90 -43.74
C PRO A 142 23.55 17.24 -45.17
N PRO A 143 23.71 18.49 -45.66
CA PRO A 143 23.61 18.73 -47.09
C PRO A 143 24.77 18.00 -47.77
N ARG A 144 24.40 16.99 -48.57
CA ARG A 144 25.32 16.17 -49.36
C ARG A 144 26.17 17.07 -50.24
N LEU A 145 27.47 16.80 -50.25
CA LEU A 145 28.43 17.35 -51.19
C LEU A 145 27.92 17.09 -52.62
N ALA A 146 27.51 18.15 -53.31
CA ALA A 146 27.37 18.12 -54.76
C ALA A 146 28.76 18.32 -55.36
N SER A 147 29.44 17.21 -55.65
CA SER A 147 30.47 17.19 -56.68
C SER A 147 29.78 17.27 -58.03
N ALA A 148 29.90 18.39 -58.74
CA ALA A 148 29.68 18.44 -60.18
C ALA A 148 30.37 19.69 -60.77
N ALA A 149 31.23 19.42 -61.75
CA ALA A 149 31.95 20.31 -62.68
C ALA A 149 33.17 21.06 -62.13
#